data_AF-B5H551-F1
#
_entry.id   AF-B5H551-F1
#
_cell.length_a   1.000
_cell.length_b   1.000
_cell.length_c   1.000
_cell.angle_alpha   90.00
_cell.angle_beta   90.00
_cell.angle_gamma   90.00
#
_symmetry.space_group_name_H-M   'P 1'
#
loop_
_entity.id
_entity.type
_entity.pdbx_description
1 polymer ?
#
loop_
_entity_poly.entity_id
_entity_poly.type
_entity_poly.pdbx_seq_one_letter_code
_entity_poly.pdbx_strand_id
1 'polypeptide(L)'
;MEVASPAPVTLDGIVLLGRPAAEVVAELRGLGHEVEAAREAEGWALPALGVVLGGTAQDADGFESVRLRATPVGDDAFEFFEPAGGSRPAGTGPAEVVAHRGIGPVRLGSARADMRRLLGGGIGSVPEYGGAAQDNFFEAGVVLTYDADEAVVRIAFTRPASVGHGGVPLLGRPMGDVRADALARRMRIVEREAELFFPDGGFSVLTARDAPDLPTTAVVSAPARRGDDPASGEGAEGTGLLW
;
A
#
# COMPACT_ATOMS: atom_id res chain seq x y z
N MET A 1 -10.75 -2.87 -11.96
CA MET A 1 -12.09 -2.31 -11.61
C MET A 1 -13.10 -3.41 -11.84
N GLU A 2 -13.98 -3.68 -10.87
CA GLU A 2 -15.08 -4.63 -11.04
C GLU A 2 -16.35 -3.85 -11.40
N VAL A 3 -16.99 -4.22 -12.50
CA VAL A 3 -18.14 -3.49 -13.03
C VAL A 3 -19.40 -4.32 -12.80
N ALA A 4 -20.22 -3.91 -11.82
CA ALA A 4 -21.61 -4.33 -11.75
C ALA A 4 -22.45 -3.36 -12.60
N SER A 5 -22.70 -3.72 -13.87
CA SER A 5 -23.43 -2.85 -14.81
C SER A 5 -24.92 -3.20 -14.83
N PRO A 6 -25.84 -2.22 -14.80
CA PRO A 6 -27.28 -2.44 -15.02
C PRO A 6 -27.64 -2.71 -16.50
N ALA A 7 -26.67 -2.69 -17.42
CA ALA A 7 -26.83 -3.01 -18.83
C ALA A 7 -25.96 -4.22 -19.23
N PRO A 8 -26.33 -4.99 -20.29
CA PRO A 8 -25.57 -6.15 -20.74
C PRO A 8 -24.11 -5.78 -21.01
N VAL A 9 -23.18 -6.46 -20.33
CA VAL A 9 -21.75 -6.28 -20.59
C VAL A 9 -21.42 -7.04 -21.87
N THR A 10 -20.93 -6.33 -22.88
CA THR A 10 -20.61 -6.90 -24.19
C THR A 10 -19.16 -6.67 -24.57
N LEU A 11 -18.58 -7.62 -25.31
CA LEU A 11 -17.27 -7.52 -25.92
C LEU A 11 -17.38 -7.98 -27.37
N ASP A 12 -17.03 -7.10 -28.32
CA ASP A 12 -17.16 -7.34 -29.77
C ASP A 12 -18.54 -7.89 -30.19
N GLY A 13 -19.59 -7.39 -29.55
CA GLY A 13 -20.98 -7.78 -29.81
C GLY A 13 -21.45 -9.05 -29.08
N ILE A 14 -20.56 -9.74 -28.36
CA ILE A 14 -20.91 -10.92 -27.54
C ILE A 14 -21.34 -10.46 -26.16
N VAL A 15 -22.51 -10.91 -25.70
CA VAL A 15 -22.96 -10.71 -24.31
C VAL A 15 -22.18 -11.66 -23.40
N LEU A 16 -21.48 -11.10 -22.41
CA LEU A 16 -20.54 -11.82 -21.56
C LEU A 16 -21.20 -12.44 -20.33
N LEU A 17 -22.23 -11.81 -19.76
CA LEU A 17 -22.83 -12.22 -18.48
C LEU A 17 -24.14 -13.00 -18.66
N GLY A 18 -24.45 -13.89 -17.71
CA GLY A 18 -25.71 -14.64 -17.67
C GLY A 18 -25.88 -15.66 -18.80
N ARG A 19 -24.77 -16.13 -19.37
CA ARG A 19 -24.71 -17.15 -20.42
C ARG A 19 -23.67 -18.21 -20.10
N PRO A 20 -23.87 -19.49 -20.46
CA PRO A 20 -22.92 -20.56 -20.17
C PRO A 20 -21.50 -20.21 -20.59
N ALA A 21 -20.54 -20.36 -19.68
CA ALA A 21 -19.15 -19.93 -19.90
C ALA A 21 -18.53 -20.59 -21.14
N ALA A 22 -18.87 -21.85 -21.41
CA ALA A 22 -18.38 -22.58 -22.57
C ALA A 22 -18.82 -21.97 -23.91
N GLU A 23 -20.06 -21.43 -23.99
CA GLU A 23 -20.57 -20.79 -25.20
C GLU A 23 -19.85 -19.46 -25.45
N VAL A 24 -19.74 -18.63 -24.41
CA VAL A 24 -19.07 -17.32 -24.48
C VAL A 24 -17.59 -17.49 -24.86
N VAL A 25 -16.89 -18.46 -24.26
CA VAL A 25 -15.48 -18.76 -24.60
C VAL A 25 -15.35 -19.25 -26.04
N ALA A 26 -16.27 -20.08 -26.52
CA ALA A 26 -16.25 -20.57 -27.90
C ALA A 26 -16.48 -19.44 -28.92
N GLU A 27 -17.42 -18.53 -28.65
CA GLU A 27 -17.70 -17.36 -29.50
C GLU A 27 -16.51 -16.40 -29.53
N LEU A 28 -15.90 -16.10 -28.36
CA LEU A 28 -14.72 -15.24 -28.28
C LEU A 28 -13.53 -15.80 -29.08
N ARG A 29 -13.27 -17.11 -28.95
CA ARG A 29 -12.24 -17.79 -29.77
C ARG A 29 -12.59 -17.78 -31.26
N GLY A 30 -13.89 -17.91 -31.59
CA GLY A 30 -14.38 -17.81 -32.96
C GLY A 30 -14.15 -16.44 -33.59
N LEU A 31 -14.13 -15.37 -32.80
CA LEU A 31 -13.74 -14.01 -33.22
C LEU A 31 -12.22 -13.77 -33.24
N GLY A 32 -11.42 -14.78 -32.90
CA GLY A 32 -9.96 -14.70 -32.92
C GLY A 32 -9.33 -14.21 -31.62
N HIS A 33 -10.09 -14.10 -30.52
CA HIS A 33 -9.53 -13.79 -29.21
C HIS A 33 -8.77 -14.99 -28.64
N GLU A 34 -7.61 -14.69 -28.07
CA GLU A 34 -6.92 -15.64 -27.20
C GLU A 34 -7.63 -15.71 -25.85
N VAL A 35 -8.08 -16.91 -25.47
CA VAL A 35 -8.81 -17.14 -24.22
C VAL A 35 -8.20 -18.33 -23.49
N GLU A 36 -7.72 -18.10 -22.27
CA GLU A 36 -7.07 -19.11 -21.43
C GLU A 36 -7.75 -19.23 -20.06
N ALA A 37 -7.53 -20.34 -19.35
CA ALA A 37 -8.02 -20.49 -17.98
C ALA A 37 -7.21 -19.57 -17.05
N ALA A 38 -7.89 -18.77 -16.23
CA ALA A 38 -7.22 -17.88 -15.29
C ALA A 38 -6.50 -18.70 -14.21
N ARG A 39 -5.21 -18.41 -13.96
CA ARG A 39 -4.38 -19.17 -13.00
C ARG A 39 -4.69 -18.87 -11.53
N GLU A 40 -5.21 -17.67 -11.24
CA GLU A 40 -5.37 -17.13 -9.88
C GLU A 40 -6.83 -16.98 -9.44
N ALA A 41 -7.79 -17.27 -10.32
CA ALA A 41 -9.22 -17.21 -10.02
C ALA A 41 -9.97 -18.25 -10.87
N GLU A 42 -11.08 -18.75 -10.35
CA GLU A 42 -12.02 -19.55 -11.15
C GLU A 42 -12.62 -18.67 -12.26
N GLY A 43 -12.17 -18.90 -13.50
CA GLY A 43 -12.55 -18.05 -14.62
C GLY A 43 -11.67 -18.20 -15.86
N TRP A 44 -11.89 -17.30 -16.81
CA TRP A 44 -11.20 -17.25 -18.10
C TRP A 44 -10.57 -15.87 -18.30
N ALA A 45 -9.35 -15.83 -18.82
CA ALA A 45 -8.64 -14.60 -19.13
C ALA A 45 -8.58 -14.40 -20.65
N LEU A 46 -8.65 -13.14 -21.07
CA LEU A 46 -8.33 -12.67 -22.41
C LEU A 46 -7.08 -11.80 -22.30
N PRO A 47 -5.87 -12.41 -22.40
CA PRO A 47 -4.62 -11.73 -22.05
C PRO A 47 -4.43 -10.48 -22.87
N ALA A 48 -4.54 -10.54 -24.20
CA ALA A 48 -4.35 -9.39 -25.09
C ALA A 48 -5.24 -8.17 -24.78
N LEU A 49 -6.37 -8.38 -24.09
CA LEU A 49 -7.33 -7.32 -23.75
C LEU A 49 -7.30 -6.94 -22.27
N GLY A 50 -6.52 -7.63 -21.43
CA GLY A 50 -6.54 -7.43 -19.99
C GLY A 50 -7.89 -7.77 -19.34
N VAL A 51 -8.71 -8.63 -19.94
CA VAL A 51 -10.04 -8.96 -19.40
C VAL A 51 -10.00 -10.27 -18.64
N VAL A 52 -10.61 -10.31 -17.45
CA VAL A 52 -10.87 -11.56 -16.71
C VAL A 52 -12.37 -11.72 -16.55
N LEU A 53 -12.88 -12.86 -17.00
CA LEU A 53 -14.26 -13.30 -16.85
C LEU A 53 -14.33 -14.25 -15.64
N GLY A 54 -15.06 -13.85 -14.61
CA GLY A 54 -15.19 -14.61 -13.36
C GLY A 54 -16.60 -15.16 -13.16
N GLY A 55 -16.67 -16.39 -12.66
CA GLY A 55 -17.89 -17.03 -12.16
C GLY A 55 -17.56 -17.88 -10.94
N THR A 56 -18.53 -18.14 -10.08
CA THR A 56 -18.34 -19.07 -8.96
C THR A 56 -18.20 -20.51 -9.47
N ALA A 57 -17.40 -21.34 -8.78
CA ALA A 57 -17.00 -22.71 -9.12
C ALA A 57 -18.09 -23.68 -9.60
N GLN A 58 -19.38 -23.35 -9.43
CA GLN A 58 -20.47 -24.30 -9.48
C GLN A 58 -21.42 -24.16 -10.68
N ASP A 59 -21.41 -23.06 -11.45
CA ASP A 59 -22.61 -22.79 -12.25
C ASP A 59 -22.47 -23.01 -13.75
N ALA A 60 -23.33 -23.89 -14.25
CA ALA A 60 -23.72 -24.02 -15.65
C ALA A 60 -24.43 -22.75 -16.19
N ASP A 61 -24.66 -21.75 -15.33
CA ASP A 61 -25.45 -20.56 -15.58
C ASP A 61 -24.63 -19.37 -16.13
N GLY A 62 -23.30 -19.45 -16.10
CA GLY A 62 -22.43 -18.52 -16.83
C GLY A 62 -21.49 -17.63 -16.02
N PHE A 63 -20.94 -16.61 -16.68
CA PHE A 63 -20.13 -15.58 -16.01
C PHE A 63 -21.02 -14.62 -15.22
N GLU A 64 -20.59 -14.31 -14.00
CA GLU A 64 -21.29 -13.41 -13.08
C GLU A 64 -20.59 -12.05 -12.98
N SER A 65 -19.31 -11.98 -13.36
CA SER A 65 -18.51 -10.76 -13.30
C SER A 65 -17.59 -10.62 -14.51
N VAL A 66 -17.39 -9.37 -14.93
CA VAL A 66 -16.32 -8.99 -15.87
C VAL A 66 -15.39 -8.02 -15.14
N ARG A 67 -14.11 -8.39 -15.06
CA ARG A 67 -13.06 -7.54 -14.53
C ARG A 67 -12.19 -7.04 -15.67
N LEU A 68 -12.18 -5.73 -15.85
CA LEU A 68 -11.26 -5.05 -16.75
C LEU A 68 -9.95 -4.74 -16.00
N ARG A 69 -8.84 -5.25 -16.54
CA ARG A 69 -7.48 -4.81 -16.23
C ARG A 69 -7.02 -3.95 -17.41
N ALA A 70 -6.38 -2.82 -17.13
CA ALA A 70 -6.07 -1.81 -18.16
C ALA A 70 -4.99 -2.27 -19.17
N THR A 71 -4.36 -3.42 -18.95
CA THR A 71 -3.31 -3.99 -19.81
C THR A 71 -3.23 -5.52 -19.61
N PRO A 72 -2.69 -6.28 -20.60
CA PRO A 72 -2.56 -7.74 -20.55
C PRO A 72 -1.86 -8.28 -19.32
N VAL A 73 -2.17 -9.55 -18.98
CA VAL A 73 -1.57 -10.30 -17.86
C VAL A 73 -0.05 -10.37 -18.02
N GLY A 74 0.67 -9.47 -17.35
CA GLY A 74 2.00 -9.70 -16.82
C GLY A 74 1.86 -10.13 -15.36
N ASP A 75 2.72 -11.04 -14.91
CA ASP A 75 2.72 -11.53 -13.54
C ASP A 75 3.00 -10.35 -12.60
N ASP A 76 2.24 -10.21 -11.50
CA ASP A 76 2.69 -9.40 -10.36
C ASP A 76 4.04 -9.99 -9.90
N ALA A 77 5.16 -9.38 -10.34
CA ALA A 77 6.48 -9.93 -10.12
C ALA A 77 6.90 -9.70 -8.67
N PHE A 78 6.65 -10.69 -7.81
CA PHE A 78 7.27 -10.79 -6.51
C PHE A 78 8.73 -11.25 -6.68
N GLU A 79 9.67 -10.42 -6.26
CA GLU A 79 11.10 -10.72 -6.28
C GLU A 79 11.56 -11.07 -4.86
N PHE A 80 11.98 -12.31 -4.64
CA PHE A 80 12.70 -12.69 -3.42
C PHE A 80 14.19 -12.34 -3.59
N PHE A 81 14.77 -11.67 -2.60
CA PHE A 81 16.18 -11.32 -2.61
C PHE A 81 16.85 -11.63 -1.26
N GLU A 82 18.09 -12.08 -1.32
CA GLU A 82 18.90 -12.50 -0.17
C GLU A 82 20.00 -11.46 0.13
N PRO A 83 20.49 -11.34 1.38
CA PRO A 83 21.58 -10.45 1.72
C PRO A 83 22.87 -10.84 0.97
N ALA A 84 23.57 -9.85 0.43
CA ALA A 84 24.86 -10.05 -0.23
C ALA A 84 25.93 -10.43 0.81
N GLY A 85 26.18 -11.73 0.96
CA GLY A 85 27.13 -12.29 1.93
C GLY A 85 26.49 -12.40 3.32
N GLY A 86 26.76 -13.51 4.03
CA GLY A 86 26.13 -13.92 5.31
C GLY A 86 26.34 -13.00 6.53
N SER A 87 26.47 -11.70 6.31
CA SER A 87 26.46 -10.64 7.30
C SER A 87 25.05 -10.53 7.90
N ARG A 88 24.97 -10.51 9.23
CA ARG A 88 23.72 -10.22 9.94
C ARG A 88 23.24 -8.81 9.54
N PRO A 89 21.97 -8.63 9.14
CA PRO A 89 21.47 -7.33 8.73
C PRO A 89 21.64 -6.29 9.84
N ALA A 90 22.03 -5.07 9.47
CA ALA A 90 22.12 -3.95 10.39
C ALA A 90 20.72 -3.35 10.53
N GLY A 91 20.06 -3.54 11.68
CA GLY A 91 18.73 -2.95 11.86
C GLY A 91 17.89 -3.42 13.04
N THR A 92 18.27 -4.49 13.76
CA THR A 92 17.46 -5.05 14.85
C THR A 92 17.61 -4.30 16.19
N GLY A 93 17.95 -3.01 16.16
CA GLY A 93 18.14 -2.17 17.35
C GLY A 93 17.07 -1.07 17.45
N PRO A 94 16.98 -0.38 18.59
CA PRO A 94 16.09 0.77 18.72
C PRO A 94 16.45 1.83 17.68
N ALA A 95 15.47 2.22 16.86
CA ALA A 95 15.58 3.25 15.85
C ALA A 95 14.91 4.55 16.35
N GLU A 96 15.52 5.69 16.05
CA GLU A 96 14.96 7.00 16.39
C GLU A 96 14.50 7.70 15.11
N VAL A 97 13.36 8.40 15.17
CA VAL A 97 12.93 9.29 14.09
C VAL A 97 13.92 10.45 13.94
N VAL A 98 14.42 10.65 12.72
CA VAL A 98 15.17 11.83 12.31
C VAL A 98 14.24 12.74 11.54
N ALA A 99 13.86 13.87 12.16
CA ALA A 99 12.83 14.77 11.65
C ALA A 99 12.97 15.07 10.15
N HIS A 100 11.91 14.79 9.40
CA HIS A 100 11.79 14.98 7.95
C HIS A 100 12.84 14.28 7.07
N ARG A 101 13.63 13.36 7.65
CA ARG A 101 14.75 12.70 6.96
C ARG A 101 14.61 11.17 6.93
N GLY A 102 14.03 10.56 7.96
CA GLY A 102 13.80 9.12 8.01
C GLY A 102 13.80 8.56 9.43
N ILE A 103 14.11 7.26 9.57
CA ILE A 103 14.02 6.51 10.83
C ILE A 103 15.27 5.62 10.98
N GLY A 104 15.99 5.76 12.11
CA GLY A 104 17.19 4.97 12.37
C GLY A 104 18.27 5.19 11.31
N PRO A 105 18.76 4.15 10.61
CA PRO A 105 19.68 4.30 9.46
C PRO A 105 18.96 4.50 8.11
N VAL A 106 17.63 4.32 8.03
CA VAL A 106 16.86 4.43 6.78
C VAL A 106 16.54 5.90 6.51
N ARG A 107 16.75 6.36 5.27
CA ARG A 107 16.53 7.75 4.86
C ARG A 107 15.60 7.84 3.66
N LEU A 108 14.79 8.88 3.63
CA LEU A 108 14.06 9.30 2.43
C LEU A 108 15.10 9.72 1.36
N GLY A 109 14.83 9.37 0.11
CA GLY A 109 15.72 9.61 -1.04
C GLY A 109 16.89 8.62 -1.18
N SER A 110 17.10 7.68 -0.24
CA SER A 110 18.11 6.64 -0.41
C SER A 110 17.76 5.69 -1.55
N ALA A 111 18.77 5.19 -2.25
CA ALA A 111 18.57 4.22 -3.33
C ALA A 111 18.13 2.85 -2.79
N ARG A 112 17.23 2.17 -3.52
CA ARG A 112 16.76 0.81 -3.22
C ARG A 112 17.89 -0.18 -3.01
N ALA A 113 18.91 -0.15 -3.88
CA ALA A 113 20.08 -1.03 -3.76
C ALA A 113 20.84 -0.83 -2.44
N ASP A 114 20.93 0.40 -1.93
CA ASP A 114 21.56 0.69 -0.64
C ASP A 114 20.75 0.12 0.51
N MET A 115 19.42 0.21 0.43
CA MET A 115 18.52 -0.31 1.46
C MET A 115 18.53 -1.83 1.50
N ARG A 116 18.57 -2.51 0.35
CA ARG A 116 18.74 -3.96 0.30
C ARG A 116 20.07 -4.41 0.91
N ARG A 117 21.16 -3.67 0.67
CA ARG A 117 22.46 -3.93 1.34
C ARG A 117 22.41 -3.71 2.84
N LEU A 118 21.70 -2.67 3.29
CA LEU A 118 21.60 -2.29 4.69
C LEU A 118 20.73 -3.25 5.51
N LEU A 119 19.53 -3.53 5.01
CA LEU A 119 18.45 -4.25 5.71
C LEU A 119 18.44 -5.75 5.43
N GLY A 120 19.17 -6.20 4.41
CA GLY A 120 19.33 -7.60 4.06
C GLY A 120 18.23 -8.14 3.15
N GLY A 121 17.89 -9.41 3.35
CA GLY A 121 16.93 -10.12 2.50
C GLY A 121 15.47 -9.70 2.74
N GLY A 122 14.62 -9.97 1.74
CA GLY A 122 13.23 -9.57 1.76
C GLY A 122 12.46 -9.97 0.51
N ILE A 123 11.25 -9.41 0.39
CA ILE A 123 10.38 -9.57 -0.78
C ILE A 123 10.11 -8.20 -1.38
N GLY A 124 10.44 -8.06 -2.66
CA GLY A 124 10.11 -6.91 -3.48
C GLY A 124 8.79 -7.13 -4.19
N SER A 125 7.92 -6.14 -4.21
CA SER A 125 6.85 -6.02 -5.18
C SER A 125 7.20 -4.90 -6.16
N VAL A 126 7.17 -5.20 -7.45
CA VAL A 126 7.29 -4.20 -8.51
C VAL A 126 5.92 -4.09 -9.16
N PRO A 127 5.14 -3.02 -8.87
CA PRO A 127 3.85 -2.84 -9.52
C PRO A 127 4.08 -2.55 -11.00
N GLU A 128 3.52 -3.39 -11.88
CA GLU A 128 3.62 -3.20 -13.33
C GLU A 128 2.91 -1.90 -13.81
N TYR A 129 2.02 -1.32 -13.00
CA TYR A 129 1.10 -0.24 -13.40
C TYR A 129 1.42 1.12 -12.79
N GLY A 130 2.70 1.51 -12.74
CA GLY A 130 3.12 2.81 -12.21
C GLY A 130 2.86 2.98 -10.70
N GLY A 131 2.52 1.90 -10.02
CA GLY A 131 2.54 1.85 -8.57
C GLY A 131 3.98 1.92 -8.08
N ALA A 132 4.17 2.57 -6.95
CA ALA A 132 5.49 2.69 -6.35
C ALA A 132 6.01 1.30 -5.91
N ALA A 133 7.20 0.92 -6.38
CA ALA A 133 7.84 -0.34 -5.99
C ALA A 133 7.97 -0.42 -4.47
N GLN A 134 7.87 -1.63 -3.90
CA GLN A 134 8.02 -1.83 -2.46
C GLN A 134 8.99 -2.95 -2.16
N ASP A 135 9.71 -2.85 -1.06
CA ASP A 135 10.47 -3.96 -0.49
C ASP A 135 10.02 -4.16 0.96
N ASN A 136 9.77 -5.42 1.32
CA ASN A 136 9.40 -5.87 2.66
C ASN A 136 10.60 -6.60 3.29
N PHE A 137 11.15 -6.03 4.35
CA PHE A 137 12.27 -6.57 5.13
C PHE A 137 11.74 -7.13 6.45
N PHE A 138 11.23 -8.37 6.43
CA PHE A 138 10.51 -8.97 7.56
C PHE A 138 11.32 -9.02 8.86
N GLU A 139 12.58 -9.44 8.78
CA GLU A 139 13.49 -9.52 9.93
C GLU A 139 13.76 -8.14 10.56
N ALA A 140 13.78 -7.10 9.73
CA ALA A 140 13.97 -5.72 10.18
C ALA A 140 12.67 -5.05 10.63
N GLY A 141 11.50 -5.61 10.31
CA GLY A 141 10.20 -4.95 10.51
C GLY A 141 10.06 -3.66 9.71
N VAL A 142 10.56 -3.64 8.46
CA VAL A 142 10.57 -2.44 7.62
C VAL A 142 9.90 -2.71 6.27
N VAL A 143 9.06 -1.78 5.84
CA VAL A 143 8.52 -1.72 4.48
C VAL A 143 8.92 -0.39 3.87
N LEU A 144 9.56 -0.44 2.71
CA LEU A 144 9.97 0.74 1.95
C LEU A 144 9.17 0.84 0.67
N THR A 145 8.85 2.06 0.27
CA THR A 145 8.23 2.36 -1.02
C THR A 145 9.13 3.30 -1.81
N TYR A 146 9.25 3.07 -3.11
CA TYR A 146 10.19 3.74 -4.00
C TYR A 146 9.50 4.47 -5.14
N ASP A 147 10.07 5.58 -5.60
CA ASP A 147 9.67 6.22 -6.84
C ASP A 147 10.24 5.52 -8.08
N ALA A 148 10.03 6.12 -9.25
CA ALA A 148 10.49 5.60 -10.54
C ALA A 148 12.02 5.58 -10.68
N ASP A 149 12.74 6.38 -9.90
CA ASP A 149 14.21 6.41 -9.85
C ASP A 149 14.76 5.45 -8.77
N GLU A 150 13.90 4.58 -8.23
CA GLU A 150 14.18 3.67 -7.12
C GLU A 150 14.67 4.36 -5.84
N ALA A 151 14.28 5.62 -5.62
CA ALA A 151 14.58 6.35 -4.39
C ALA A 151 13.46 6.16 -3.35
N VAL A 152 13.82 6.00 -2.08
CA VAL A 152 12.86 5.80 -0.98
C VAL A 152 11.96 7.03 -0.81
N VAL A 153 10.67 6.88 -1.05
CA VAL A 153 9.65 7.92 -0.86
C VAL A 153 8.70 7.62 0.29
N ARG A 154 8.75 6.42 0.88
CA ARG A 154 8.01 6.09 2.10
C ARG A 154 8.78 5.07 2.92
N ILE A 155 8.77 5.27 4.21
CA ILE A 155 9.37 4.38 5.21
C ILE A 155 8.25 3.99 6.16
N ALA A 156 8.03 2.70 6.36
CA ALA A 156 7.13 2.19 7.39
C ALA A 156 7.87 1.16 8.26
N PHE A 157 7.91 1.41 9.56
CA PHE A 157 8.42 0.46 10.55
C PHE A 157 7.24 -0.19 11.27
N THR A 158 7.26 -1.50 11.39
CA THR A 158 6.30 -2.33 12.11
C THR A 158 7.05 -3.25 13.07
N ARG A 159 6.33 -3.96 13.95
CA ARG A 159 6.96 -5.01 14.77
C ARG A 159 7.60 -6.08 13.85
N PRO A 160 8.79 -6.60 14.18
CA PRO A 160 9.45 -6.56 15.49
C PRO A 160 10.32 -5.32 15.79
N ALA A 161 10.37 -4.33 14.90
CA ALA A 161 11.18 -3.15 15.12
C ALA A 161 10.74 -2.33 16.35
N SER A 162 11.68 -1.59 16.91
CA SER A 162 11.43 -0.62 17.98
C SER A 162 11.75 0.78 17.47
N VAL A 163 10.78 1.68 17.50
CA VAL A 163 10.95 3.07 17.05
C VAL A 163 10.60 4.04 18.17
N GLY A 164 11.45 5.04 18.37
CA GLY A 164 11.26 6.15 19.32
C GLY A 164 11.25 7.51 18.64
N HIS A 165 10.64 8.48 19.31
CA HIS A 165 10.82 9.90 19.00
C HIS A 165 10.85 10.74 20.27
N GLY A 166 11.92 11.51 20.45
CA GLY A 166 12.11 12.41 21.60
C GLY A 166 11.94 11.69 22.93
N GLY A 167 12.38 10.43 23.01
CA GLY A 167 12.27 9.57 24.20
C GLY A 167 10.89 8.94 24.44
N VAL A 168 9.97 9.01 23.49
CA VAL A 168 8.69 8.27 23.53
C VAL A 168 8.81 7.02 22.65
N PRO A 169 8.65 5.81 23.20
CA PRO A 169 8.47 4.61 22.39
C PRO A 169 7.17 4.69 21.61
N LEU A 170 7.19 4.39 20.31
CA LEU A 170 6.08 4.63 19.40
C LEU A 170 5.36 3.37 18.91
N LEU A 171 5.95 2.18 19.02
CA LEU A 171 5.41 0.91 18.48
C LEU A 171 4.95 -0.06 19.57
N GLY A 172 3.87 -0.80 19.29
CA GLY A 172 3.45 -1.97 20.07
C GLY A 172 2.78 -1.65 21.41
N ARG A 173 2.43 -0.40 21.66
CA ARG A 173 1.77 0.06 22.91
C ARG A 173 0.50 0.84 22.60
N PRO A 174 -0.45 0.97 23.55
CA PRO A 174 -1.70 1.69 23.32
C PRO A 174 -1.49 3.09 22.75
N MET A 175 -2.26 3.46 21.74
CA MET A 175 -2.20 4.79 21.10
C MET A 175 -2.42 5.92 22.11
N GLY A 176 -3.34 5.72 23.05
CA GLY A 176 -3.63 6.67 24.12
C GLY A 176 -2.40 6.96 25.00
N ASP A 177 -1.56 5.96 25.24
CA ASP A 177 -0.33 6.13 26.01
C ASP A 177 0.75 6.89 25.23
N VAL A 178 0.89 6.58 23.93
CA VAL A 178 1.81 7.33 23.04
C VAL A 178 1.41 8.81 22.99
N ARG A 179 0.11 9.07 22.83
CA ARG A 179 -0.47 10.42 22.85
C ARG A 179 -0.16 11.13 24.17
N ALA A 180 -0.42 10.49 25.31
CA ALA A 180 -0.19 11.08 26.62
C ALA A 180 1.29 11.44 26.84
N ASP A 181 2.21 10.55 26.49
CA ASP A 181 3.65 10.78 26.62
C ASP A 181 4.15 11.88 25.68
N ALA A 182 3.64 11.94 24.45
CA ALA A 182 3.97 12.99 23.48
C ALA A 182 3.53 14.37 23.99
N LEU A 183 2.31 14.49 24.50
CA LEU A 183 1.78 15.72 25.09
C LEU A 183 2.56 16.14 26.34
N ALA A 184 2.92 15.18 27.22
CA ALA A 184 3.73 15.45 28.40
C ALA A 184 5.11 16.02 28.04
N ARG A 185 5.66 15.63 26.88
CA ARG A 185 6.91 16.16 26.32
C ARG A 185 6.72 17.39 25.43
N ARG A 186 5.51 17.96 25.39
CA ARG A 186 5.16 19.16 24.59
C ARG A 186 5.40 18.97 23.10
N MET A 187 5.29 17.75 22.60
CA MET A 187 5.34 17.48 21.16
C MET A 187 4.05 17.93 20.52
N ARG A 188 4.15 18.55 19.35
CA ARG A 188 2.99 18.86 18.53
C ARG A 188 2.48 17.59 17.88
N ILE A 189 1.19 17.32 18.06
CA ILE A 189 0.49 16.19 17.44
C ILE A 189 -0.79 16.69 16.78
N VAL A 190 -1.14 16.11 15.63
CA VAL A 190 -2.42 16.28 14.96
C VAL A 190 -3.10 14.93 14.95
N GLU A 191 -4.27 14.85 15.57
CA GLU A 191 -5.06 13.62 15.64
C GLU A 191 -5.89 13.47 14.36
N ARG A 192 -5.83 12.29 13.77
CA ARG A 192 -6.60 11.87 12.59
C ARG A 192 -7.17 10.48 12.89
N GLU A 193 -8.10 10.02 12.05
CA GLU A 193 -8.70 8.69 12.23
C GLU A 193 -7.62 7.59 12.23
N ALA A 194 -7.48 6.87 13.34
CA ALA A 194 -6.46 5.84 13.56
C ALA A 194 -5.00 6.32 13.41
N GLU A 195 -4.73 7.62 13.55
CA GLU A 195 -3.43 8.23 13.29
C GLU A 195 -3.09 9.35 14.28
N LEU A 196 -1.86 9.34 14.79
CA LEU A 196 -1.22 10.52 15.39
C LEU A 196 -0.15 11.04 14.44
N PHE A 197 -0.38 12.20 13.84
CA PHE A 197 0.61 12.86 12.98
C PHE A 197 1.49 13.80 13.80
N PHE A 198 2.81 13.66 13.66
CA PHE A 198 3.83 14.47 14.30
C PHE A 198 4.45 15.40 13.25
N PRO A 199 3.86 16.58 13.03
CA PRO A 199 4.23 17.45 11.92
C PRO A 199 5.68 17.95 12.00
N ASP A 200 6.21 18.22 13.19
CA ASP A 200 7.60 18.67 13.37
C ASP A 200 8.64 17.56 13.12
N GLY A 201 8.19 16.30 13.14
CA GLY A 201 9.01 15.14 12.81
C GLY A 201 8.79 14.62 11.40
N GLY A 202 7.71 15.02 10.72
CA GLY A 202 7.33 14.51 9.41
C GLY A 202 7.00 13.00 9.42
N PHE A 203 6.29 12.54 10.44
CA PHE A 203 5.90 11.12 10.56
C PHE A 203 4.53 10.95 11.22
N SER A 204 3.95 9.77 11.01
CA SER A 204 2.68 9.34 11.57
C SER A 204 2.86 8.07 12.40
N VAL A 205 2.10 7.95 13.48
CA VAL A 205 1.93 6.70 14.23
C VAL A 205 0.53 6.19 13.96
N LEU A 206 0.40 4.92 13.58
CA LEU A 206 -0.85 4.34 13.12
C LEU A 206 -1.32 3.22 14.05
N THR A 207 -2.64 3.05 14.15
CA THR A 207 -3.30 1.86 14.70
C THR A 207 -4.12 1.16 13.62
N ALA A 208 -4.60 -0.07 13.89
CA ALA A 208 -5.43 -0.81 12.94
C ALA A 208 -6.81 -0.18 12.69
N ARG A 209 -7.33 0.59 13.66
CA ARG A 209 -8.56 1.38 13.60
C ARG A 209 -8.52 2.44 14.70
N ASP A 210 -9.48 3.36 14.68
CA ASP A 210 -9.59 4.40 15.70
C ASP A 210 -10.08 3.83 17.03
N ALA A 211 -9.14 3.55 17.94
CA ALA A 211 -9.41 3.19 19.32
C ALA A 211 -8.14 3.41 20.18
N PRO A 212 -8.25 4.09 21.33
CA PRO A 212 -7.08 4.53 22.12
C PRO A 212 -6.33 3.39 22.84
N ASP A 213 -7.01 2.28 23.10
CA ASP A 213 -6.47 1.09 23.77
C ASP A 213 -5.73 0.15 22.80
N LEU A 214 -5.93 0.33 21.48
CA LEU A 214 -5.25 -0.49 20.49
C LEU A 214 -3.75 -0.17 20.40
N PRO A 215 -2.91 -1.22 20.23
CA PRO A 215 -1.49 -1.02 20.07
C PRO A 215 -1.19 -0.35 18.75
N THR A 216 -0.24 0.58 18.76
CA THR A 216 0.32 1.16 17.56
C THR A 216 0.99 0.09 16.70
N THR A 217 0.65 0.07 15.41
CA THR A 217 1.05 -0.99 14.47
C THR A 217 2.16 -0.54 13.53
N ALA A 218 2.24 0.75 13.22
CA ALA A 218 3.25 1.29 12.32
C ALA A 218 3.69 2.71 12.69
N VAL A 219 4.96 3.01 12.41
CA VAL A 219 5.49 4.38 12.33
C VAL A 219 5.87 4.63 10.89
N VAL A 220 5.32 5.69 10.31
CA VAL A 220 5.42 5.97 8.88
C VAL A 220 6.01 7.36 8.65
N SER A 221 7.05 7.45 7.83
CA SER A 221 7.58 8.73 7.34
C SER A 221 7.49 8.77 5.82
N ALA A 222 7.06 9.91 5.29
CA ALA A 222 6.95 10.20 3.87
C ALA A 222 7.19 11.71 3.66
N PRO A 223 7.52 12.15 2.43
CA PRO A 223 7.52 13.57 2.08
C PRO A 223 6.20 14.21 2.48
N ALA A 224 6.28 15.44 3.03
CA ALA A 224 5.10 16.19 3.43
C ALA A 224 4.14 16.33 2.23
N ARG A 225 2.85 16.02 2.43
CA ARG A 225 1.83 16.29 1.40
C ARG A 225 1.50 17.77 1.42
N ARG A 226 1.05 18.31 0.28
CA ARG A 226 0.39 19.64 0.26
C ARG A 226 -0.79 19.59 1.24
N GLY A 227 -0.73 20.37 2.32
CA GLY A 227 -1.70 20.38 3.41
C GLY A 227 -1.15 19.96 4.77
N ASP A 228 0.05 19.38 4.83
CA ASP A 228 0.78 19.10 6.08
C ASP A 228 1.64 20.31 6.53
N ASP A 229 1.51 21.45 5.86
CA ASP A 229 2.29 22.66 6.08
C ASP A 229 1.84 23.38 7.37
N PRO A 230 2.73 23.72 8.32
CA PRO A 230 2.37 24.46 9.54
C PRO A 230 1.68 25.81 9.30
N ALA A 231 1.69 26.33 8.07
CA ALA A 231 1.07 27.61 7.70
C ALA A 231 -0.43 27.50 7.31
N SER A 232 -1.03 26.32 7.24
CA SER A 232 -2.45 26.18 6.85
C SER A 232 -3.45 26.20 8.02
N GLY A 233 -3.10 26.87 9.12
CA GLY A 233 -4.01 27.16 10.23
C GLY A 233 -4.82 28.45 10.00
N GLU A 234 -6.12 28.28 9.77
CA GLU A 234 -7.24 29.20 10.01
C GLU A 234 -7.25 30.61 9.37
N GLY A 235 -8.16 30.76 8.41
CA GLY A 235 -8.91 32.00 8.21
C GLY A 235 -10.38 31.76 8.53
N ALA A 236 -10.73 31.69 9.82
CA ALA A 236 -12.11 31.82 10.25
C ALA A 236 -12.39 33.30 10.53
N GLU A 237 -13.13 33.97 9.65
CA GLU A 237 -13.94 35.12 10.05
C GLU A 237 -15.34 34.98 9.48
N GLY A 238 -16.27 34.73 10.39
CA GLY A 238 -17.68 34.87 10.12
C GLY A 238 -18.00 36.33 9.81
N THR A 239 -18.77 36.54 8.75
CA THR A 239 -19.69 37.66 8.68
C THR A 239 -21.05 37.10 8.34
N GLY A 240 -21.89 36.97 9.37
CA GLY A 240 -23.32 37.06 9.15
C GLY A 240 -23.62 38.50 8.76
N LEU A 241 -24.29 38.70 7.63
CA LEU A 241 -25.16 39.85 7.46
C LEU A 241 -26.34 39.44 6.58
N LEU A 242 -27.52 39.65 7.17
CA LEU A 242 -28.84 39.77 6.54
C LEU A 242 -28.76 40.47 5.18
N TRP A 243 -29.39 39.92 4.14
CA TRP A 243 -30.77 40.17 3.70
C TRP A 243 -31.25 39.02 2.81
#